data_AF-A0A7T3KWC7-F1
#
_entry.id   AF-A0A7T3KWC7-F1
#
_cell.length_a   1.000
_cell.length_b   1.000
_cell.length_c   1.000
_cell.angle_alpha   90.00
_cell.angle_beta   90.00
_cell.angle_gamma   90.00
#
_symmetry.space_group_name_H-M   'P 1'
#
loop_
_entity.id
_entity.type
_entity.pdbx_description
1 polymer ?
#
loop_
_entity_poly.entity_id
_entity_poly.type
_entity_poly.pdbx_seq_one_letter_code
_entity_poly.pdbx_strand_id
1 'polypeptide(L)'
;MVNPARADALVDLAYGGLIAVSIVLIATVNTNVGVAFGVGVFAAYVVHVVWKMARFDPDWMTRTVRETVEETMEETVEDTVEETVEATMEESVEESVEQTVEDTVEESVGESMAETVERAVGEQLDEVQAQVESLDERVDREGQPEEVGDANEEPEDSRA
;
A
#
# COMPACT_ATOMS: atom_id res chain seq x y z
N MET A 1 6.11 -38.60 35.09
CA MET A 1 5.31 -37.69 34.25
C MET A 1 4.09 -38.46 33.79
N VAL A 2 2.89 -38.12 34.28
CA VAL A 2 1.66 -38.79 33.85
C VAL A 2 1.30 -38.25 32.48
N ASN A 3 0.95 -39.13 31.53
CA ASN A 3 0.62 -38.71 30.18
C ASN A 3 -0.66 -37.83 30.23
N PRO A 4 -0.65 -36.59 29.71
CA PRO A 4 -1.79 -35.67 29.84
C PRO A 4 -3.10 -36.28 29.33
N ALA A 5 -3.06 -36.98 28.19
CA ALA A 5 -4.21 -37.70 27.65
C ALA A 5 -4.76 -38.82 28.57
N ARG A 6 -3.92 -39.45 29.40
CA ARG A 6 -4.37 -40.45 30.38
C ARG A 6 -4.94 -39.79 31.63
N ALA A 7 -4.47 -38.60 31.99
CA ALA A 7 -5.02 -37.84 33.09
C ALA A 7 -6.44 -37.37 32.74
N ASP A 8 -6.64 -36.79 31.55
CA ASP A 8 -7.96 -36.33 31.09
C ASP A 8 -8.97 -37.48 31.01
N ALA A 9 -8.60 -38.61 30.40
CA ALA A 9 -9.50 -39.76 30.31
C ALA A 9 -9.92 -40.33 31.68
N LEU A 10 -9.02 -40.26 32.67
CA LEU A 10 -9.29 -40.76 34.03
C LEU A 10 -10.18 -39.77 34.80
N VAL A 11 -9.97 -38.47 34.60
CA VAL A 11 -10.82 -37.40 35.15
C VAL A 11 -12.23 -37.50 34.58
N ASP A 12 -12.38 -37.63 33.27
CA ASP A 12 -13.68 -37.77 32.61
C ASP A 12 -14.43 -39.02 33.07
N LEU A 13 -13.73 -40.15 33.21
CA LEU A 13 -14.33 -41.40 33.69
C LEU A 13 -14.76 -41.28 35.17
N ALA A 14 -13.98 -40.60 36.00
CA ALA A 14 -14.35 -40.34 37.39
C ALA A 14 -15.57 -39.42 37.49
N TYR A 15 -15.61 -38.34 36.71
CA TYR A 15 -16.75 -37.42 36.66
C TYR A 15 -18.02 -38.12 36.14
N GLY A 16 -17.92 -38.82 35.02
CA GLY A 16 -19.04 -39.57 34.44
C GLY A 16 -19.55 -40.66 35.39
N GLY A 17 -18.63 -41.38 36.05
CA GLY A 17 -18.96 -42.38 37.06
C GLY A 17 -19.67 -41.78 38.27
N LEU A 18 -19.20 -40.65 38.80
CA LEU A 18 -19.84 -39.95 39.90
C LEU A 18 -21.25 -39.46 39.55
N ILE A 19 -21.45 -38.96 38.33
CA ILE A 19 -22.78 -38.54 37.84
C ILE A 19 -23.72 -39.74 37.77
N ALA A 20 -23.27 -40.86 37.19
CA ALA A 20 -24.08 -42.08 37.11
C ALA A 20 -24.48 -42.61 38.50
N VAL A 21 -23.54 -42.63 39.45
CA VAL A 21 -23.80 -43.00 40.85
C VAL A 21 -24.81 -42.04 41.50
N SER A 22 -24.68 -40.73 41.25
CA SER A 22 -25.63 -39.72 41.74
C SER A 22 -27.05 -39.95 41.21
N ILE A 23 -27.20 -40.23 39.92
CA ILE A 23 -28.50 -40.51 39.29
C ILE A 23 -29.14 -41.75 39.92
N VAL A 24 -28.36 -42.83 40.10
CA VAL A 24 -28.85 -44.07 40.72
C VAL A 24 -29.25 -43.84 42.18
N LEU A 25 -28.45 -43.07 42.95
CA LEU A 25 -28.79 -42.71 44.34
C LEU A 25 -30.07 -41.89 44.41
N ILE A 26 -30.26 -40.91 43.51
CA ILE A 26 -31.49 -40.09 43.46
C ILE A 26 -32.71 -40.93 43.06
N ALA A 27 -32.54 -41.91 42.17
CA ALA A 27 -33.62 -42.79 41.74
C ALA A 27 -34.01 -43.84 42.79
N THR A 28 -33.07 -44.25 43.65
CA THR A 28 -33.30 -45.31 44.66
C THR A 28 -33.58 -44.78 46.06
N VAL A 29 -33.09 -43.58 46.40
CA VAL A 29 -33.31 -42.92 47.69
C VAL A 29 -34.28 -41.76 47.50
N ASN A 30 -35.29 -41.72 48.36
CA ASN A 30 -36.36 -40.72 48.42
C ASN A 30 -35.96 -39.34 47.86
N THR A 31 -36.71 -38.82 46.88
CA THR A 31 -36.37 -37.59 46.12
C THR A 31 -36.05 -36.38 47.01
N ASN A 32 -36.69 -36.28 48.17
CA ASN A 32 -36.41 -35.23 49.16
C ASN A 32 -34.96 -35.23 49.66
N VAL A 33 -34.34 -36.42 49.78
CA VAL A 33 -32.93 -36.59 50.19
C VAL A 33 -32.00 -36.18 49.05
N GLY A 34 -32.31 -36.54 47.80
CA GLY A 34 -31.55 -36.12 46.62
C GLY A 34 -31.53 -34.59 46.46
N VAL A 35 -32.68 -33.94 46.67
CA VAL A 35 -32.79 -32.47 46.64
C VAL A 35 -31.98 -31.83 47.77
N ALA A 36 -32.08 -32.35 49.00
CA ALA A 36 -31.31 -31.83 50.13
C ALA A 36 -29.79 -31.98 49.92
N PHE A 37 -29.34 -33.10 49.35
CA PHE A 37 -27.94 -33.32 49.01
C PHE A 37 -27.47 -32.36 47.90
N GLY A 38 -28.24 -32.21 46.82
CA GLY A 38 -27.92 -31.27 45.73
C GLY A 38 -27.81 -29.82 46.20
N VAL A 39 -28.76 -29.38 47.04
CA VAL A 39 -28.72 -28.05 47.67
C VAL A 39 -27.52 -27.89 48.59
N GLY A 40 -27.16 -28.93 49.36
CA GLY A 40 -25.99 -28.93 50.24
C GLY A 40 -24.66 -28.83 49.48
N VAL A 41 -24.49 -29.61 48.41
CA VAL A 41 -23.29 -29.54 47.55
C VAL A 41 -23.20 -28.19 46.86
N PHE A 42 -24.31 -27.65 46.36
CA PHE A 42 -24.36 -26.33 45.76
C PHE A 42 -23.98 -25.23 46.76
N ALA A 43 -24.54 -25.26 47.98
CA ALA A 43 -24.19 -24.30 49.03
C ALA A 43 -22.70 -24.40 49.40
N ALA A 44 -22.16 -25.62 49.52
CA ALA A 44 -20.74 -25.83 49.78
C ALA A 44 -19.85 -25.30 48.64
N TYR A 45 -20.26 -25.49 47.38
CA TYR A 45 -19.57 -24.93 46.22
C TYR A 45 -19.56 -23.40 46.23
N VAL A 46 -20.72 -22.77 46.49
CA VAL A 46 -20.82 -21.31 46.58
C VAL A 46 -19.93 -20.77 47.70
N VAL A 47 -19.96 -21.39 48.89
CA VAL A 47 -19.06 -21.02 49.99
C VAL A 47 -17.60 -21.19 49.59
N HIS A 48 -17.25 -22.28 48.90
CA HIS A 48 -15.89 -22.53 48.44
C HIS A 48 -15.43 -21.51 47.39
N VAL A 49 -16.28 -21.15 46.43
CA VAL A 49 -15.99 -20.13 45.41
C VAL A 49 -15.84 -18.76 46.03
N VAL A 50 -16.76 -18.37 46.93
CA VAL A 50 -16.69 -17.09 47.65
C VAL A 50 -15.44 -17.05 48.52
N TRP A 51 -15.11 -18.14 49.23
CA TRP A 51 -13.87 -18.26 49.99
C TRP A 51 -12.64 -18.17 49.09
N LYS A 52 -12.64 -18.83 47.93
CA LYS A 52 -11.55 -18.76 46.95
C LYS A 52 -11.40 -17.35 46.36
N MET A 53 -12.50 -16.68 46.04
CA MET A 53 -12.53 -15.29 45.55
C MET A 53 -12.13 -14.28 46.62
N ALA A 54 -12.40 -14.55 47.90
CA ALA A 54 -12.00 -13.70 49.01
C ALA A 54 -10.55 -13.95 49.46
N ARG A 55 -10.02 -15.17 49.24
CA ARG A 55 -8.68 -15.60 49.66
C ARG A 55 -7.60 -15.24 48.64
N PHE A 56 -7.93 -15.29 47.36
CA PHE A 56 -7.04 -14.92 46.26
C PHE A 56 -7.47 -13.54 45.75
N ASP A 57 -6.62 -12.53 45.95
CA ASP A 57 -6.77 -11.25 45.26
C ASP A 57 -7.05 -11.47 43.75
N PRO A 58 -7.89 -10.64 43.13
CA PRO A 58 -8.35 -10.76 41.73
C PRO A 58 -7.24 -10.61 40.67
N ASP A 59 -5.98 -10.58 41.09
CA ASP A 59 -4.83 -10.46 40.22
C ASP A 59 -4.62 -11.69 39.33
N TRP A 60 -5.03 -12.89 39.73
CA TRP A 60 -4.74 -14.10 38.91
C TRP A 60 -5.53 -14.13 37.60
N MET A 61 -6.78 -13.67 37.59
CA MET A 61 -7.55 -13.49 36.34
C MET A 61 -7.02 -12.29 35.56
N THR A 62 -6.63 -11.21 36.25
CA THR A 62 -6.07 -10.03 35.60
C THR A 62 -4.75 -10.35 34.91
N ARG A 63 -3.90 -11.19 35.48
CA ARG A 63 -2.57 -11.52 34.93
C ARG A 63 -2.67 -12.45 33.74
N THR A 64 -3.47 -13.52 33.83
CA THR A 64 -3.67 -14.44 32.70
C THR A 64 -4.38 -13.75 31.54
N VAL A 65 -5.44 -12.96 31.80
CA VAL A 65 -6.12 -12.22 30.72
C VAL A 65 -5.20 -11.14 30.15
N ARG A 66 -4.43 -10.44 31.00
CA ARG A 66 -3.49 -9.43 30.53
C ARG A 66 -2.39 -10.04 29.65
N GLU A 67 -1.73 -11.12 30.07
CA GLU A 67 -0.70 -11.80 29.28
C GLU A 67 -1.27 -12.30 27.94
N THR A 68 -2.43 -12.97 27.95
CA THR A 68 -3.05 -13.45 26.70
C THR A 68 -3.46 -12.31 25.76
N VAL A 69 -3.94 -11.18 26.30
CA VAL A 69 -4.34 -10.02 25.47
C VAL A 69 -3.14 -9.22 24.99
N GLU A 70 -2.12 -8.97 25.82
CA GLU A 70 -0.87 -8.32 25.40
C GLU A 70 -0.22 -9.10 24.25
N GLU A 71 -0.02 -10.42 24.43
CA GLU A 71 0.66 -11.26 23.43
C GLU A 71 -0.14 -11.38 22.13
N THR A 72 -1.47 -11.55 22.20
CA THR A 72 -2.31 -11.64 20.98
C THR A 72 -2.41 -10.30 20.24
N MET A 73 -2.50 -9.18 20.97
CA MET A 73 -2.60 -7.85 20.35
C MET A 73 -1.27 -7.38 19.77
N GLU A 74 -0.15 -7.65 20.43
CA GLU A 74 1.18 -7.24 19.95
C GLU A 74 1.48 -7.94 18.62
N GLU A 75 1.32 -9.27 18.55
CA GLU A 75 1.58 -10.06 17.33
C GLU A 75 0.60 -9.70 16.19
N THR A 76 -0.72 -9.62 16.48
CA THR A 76 -1.70 -9.34 15.41
C THR A 76 -1.60 -7.91 14.88
N VAL A 77 -1.34 -6.92 15.75
CA VAL A 77 -1.30 -5.52 15.34
C VAL A 77 0.02 -5.19 14.66
N GLU A 78 1.15 -5.70 15.14
CA GLU A 78 2.45 -5.46 14.52
C GLU A 78 2.48 -6.05 13.10
N ASP A 79 2.17 -7.34 12.94
CA ASP A 79 2.20 -7.98 11.60
C ASP A 79 1.13 -7.40 10.65
N THR A 80 -0.11 -7.17 11.11
CA THR A 80 -1.16 -6.67 10.21
C THR A 80 -0.91 -5.22 9.81
N VAL A 81 -0.45 -4.37 10.74
CA VAL A 81 -0.22 -2.94 10.43
C VAL A 81 1.03 -2.79 9.59
N GLU A 82 2.11 -3.49 9.90
CA GLU A 82 3.34 -3.43 9.11
C GLU A 82 3.07 -3.91 7.68
N GLU A 83 2.51 -5.12 7.52
CA GLU A 83 2.29 -5.69 6.18
C GLU A 83 1.22 -4.94 5.37
N THR A 84 0.12 -4.49 6.00
CA THR A 84 -0.94 -3.76 5.28
C THR A 84 -0.53 -2.33 4.95
N VAL A 85 0.11 -1.61 5.88
CA VAL A 85 0.49 -0.21 5.65
C VAL A 85 1.65 -0.14 4.69
N GLU A 86 2.65 -1.01 4.83
CA GLU A 86 3.81 -1.03 3.94
C GLU A 86 3.36 -1.39 2.52
N ALA A 87 2.62 -2.49 2.33
CA ALA A 87 2.14 -2.88 0.99
C ALA A 87 1.16 -1.85 0.38
N THR A 88 0.19 -1.34 1.15
CA THR A 88 -0.81 -0.41 0.60
C THR A 88 -0.20 0.96 0.30
N MET A 89 0.70 1.48 1.16
CA MET A 89 1.36 2.75 0.88
C MET A 89 2.36 2.61 -0.26
N GLU A 90 3.15 1.56 -0.30
CA GLU A 90 4.16 1.38 -1.35
C GLU A 90 3.46 1.27 -2.72
N GLU A 91 2.44 0.41 -2.84
CA GLU A 91 1.68 0.24 -4.09
C GLU A 91 0.88 1.50 -4.49
N SER A 92 0.12 2.11 -3.56
CA SER A 92 -0.68 3.30 -3.90
C SER A 92 0.17 4.54 -4.20
N VAL A 93 1.30 4.72 -3.50
CA VAL A 93 2.18 5.87 -3.73
C VAL A 93 2.98 5.67 -5.01
N GLU A 94 3.52 4.48 -5.24
CA GLU A 94 4.25 4.19 -6.48
C GLU A 94 3.33 4.35 -7.68
N GLU A 95 2.14 3.73 -7.67
CA GLU A 95 1.19 3.83 -8.79
C GLU A 95 0.69 5.26 -9.01
N SER A 96 0.33 5.99 -7.93
CA SER A 96 -0.17 7.37 -8.08
C SER A 96 0.91 8.34 -8.54
N VAL A 97 2.15 8.18 -8.06
CA VAL A 97 3.27 9.04 -8.45
C VAL A 97 3.68 8.73 -9.88
N GLU A 98 3.78 7.45 -10.24
CA GLU A 98 4.19 7.03 -11.58
C GLU A 98 3.16 7.51 -12.63
N GLN A 99 1.86 7.28 -12.41
CA GLN A 99 0.82 7.80 -13.32
C GLN A 99 0.80 9.33 -13.36
N THR A 100 0.81 10.02 -12.21
CA THR A 100 0.74 11.49 -12.20
C THR A 100 1.96 12.12 -12.87
N VAL A 101 3.16 11.57 -12.64
CA VAL A 101 4.40 12.10 -13.22
C VAL A 101 4.45 11.77 -14.71
N GLU A 102 4.11 10.55 -15.12
CA GLU A 102 4.09 10.16 -16.52
C GLU A 102 3.09 11.01 -17.31
N ASP A 103 1.83 11.08 -16.88
CA ASP A 103 0.80 11.89 -17.54
C ASP A 103 1.16 13.38 -17.55
N THR A 104 1.60 13.95 -16.42
CA THR A 104 1.93 15.38 -16.34
C THR A 104 3.15 15.73 -17.19
N VAL A 105 4.19 14.89 -17.19
CA VAL A 105 5.40 15.15 -17.96
C VAL A 105 5.12 14.95 -19.45
N GLU A 106 4.42 13.88 -19.82
CA GLU A 106 4.15 13.57 -21.22
C GLU A 106 3.21 14.61 -21.84
N GLU A 107 2.16 15.02 -21.14
CA GLU A 107 1.24 16.06 -21.61
C GLU A 107 1.88 17.46 -21.54
N SER A 108 2.35 17.91 -20.37
CA SER A 108 2.83 19.30 -20.25
C SER A 108 4.15 19.54 -20.98
N VAL A 109 5.13 18.63 -20.85
CA VAL A 109 6.45 18.82 -21.47
C VAL A 109 6.40 18.44 -22.95
N GLY A 110 5.70 17.35 -23.30
CA GLY A 110 5.56 16.94 -24.69
C GLY A 110 4.86 17.99 -25.54
N GLU A 111 3.73 18.51 -25.06
CA GLU A 111 2.93 19.48 -25.79
C GLU A 111 3.62 20.86 -25.84
N SER A 112 4.16 21.34 -24.71
CA SER A 112 4.91 22.61 -24.67
C SER A 112 6.19 22.58 -25.53
N MET A 113 6.92 21.45 -25.53
CA MET A 113 8.11 21.30 -26.38
C MET A 113 7.72 21.19 -27.85
N ALA A 114 6.67 20.44 -28.19
CA ALA A 114 6.21 20.32 -29.57
C ALA A 114 5.81 21.69 -30.13
N GLU A 115 5.00 22.46 -29.38
CA GLU A 115 4.58 23.80 -29.80
C GLU A 115 5.76 24.76 -29.92
N THR A 116 6.69 24.75 -28.96
CA THR A 116 7.88 25.61 -28.99
C THR A 116 8.79 25.28 -30.16
N VAL A 117 9.03 23.99 -30.42
CA VAL A 117 9.87 23.52 -31.53
C VAL A 117 9.22 23.85 -32.86
N GLU A 118 7.92 23.60 -33.01
CA GLU A 118 7.19 23.88 -34.25
C GLU A 118 7.18 25.39 -34.56
N ARG A 119 6.98 26.23 -33.54
CA ARG A 119 7.06 27.69 -33.67
C ARG A 119 8.47 28.17 -34.03
N ALA A 120 9.50 27.66 -33.34
CA ALA A 120 10.88 28.07 -33.59
C ALA A 120 11.42 27.58 -34.95
N VAL A 121 11.02 26.38 -35.38
CA VAL A 121 11.37 25.85 -36.71
C VAL A 121 10.61 26.59 -37.80
N GLY A 122 9.33 26.90 -37.59
CA GLY A 122 8.52 27.71 -38.51
C GLY A 122 9.14 29.09 -38.73
N GLU A 123 9.43 29.82 -37.65
CA GLU A 123 10.05 31.15 -37.72
C GLU A 123 11.41 31.12 -38.43
N GLN A 124 12.26 30.11 -38.16
CA GLN A 124 13.53 29.97 -38.85
C GLN A 124 13.39 29.62 -40.33
N LEU A 125 12.42 28.77 -40.70
CA LEU A 125 12.17 28.43 -42.10
C LEU A 125 11.64 29.63 -42.89
N ASP A 126 10.76 30.43 -42.30
CA ASP A 126 10.27 31.67 -42.92
C ASP A 126 11.42 32.68 -43.12
N GLU A 127 12.31 32.84 -42.14
CA GLU A 127 13.46 33.73 -42.27
C GLU A 127 14.50 33.21 -43.28
N VAL A 128 14.70 31.90 -43.36
CA VAL A 128 15.55 31.29 -44.41
C VAL A 128 14.92 31.48 -45.79
N GLN A 129 13.60 31.33 -45.93
CA GLN A 129 12.90 31.52 -47.20
C GLN A 129 12.98 32.98 -47.67
N ALA A 130 12.79 33.94 -46.77
CA ALA A 130 12.97 35.36 -47.06
C ALA A 130 14.40 35.71 -47.49
N GLN A 131 15.41 35.10 -46.84
CA GLN A 131 16.80 35.25 -47.26
C GLN A 131 17.06 34.64 -48.64
N VAL A 132 16.47 33.48 -48.96
CA VAL A 132 16.59 32.84 -50.28
C VAL A 132 15.95 33.68 -51.38
N GLU A 133 14.74 34.23 -51.17
CA GLU A 133 14.11 35.15 -52.14
C GLU A 133 14.95 36.41 -52.36
N SER A 134 15.53 36.97 -51.29
CA SER A 134 16.42 38.12 -51.40
C SER A 134 17.72 37.81 -52.17
N LEU A 135 18.20 36.57 -52.11
CA LEU A 135 19.35 36.09 -52.87
C LEU A 135 18.98 35.86 -54.34
N ASP A 136 17.82 35.27 -54.62
CA ASP A 136 17.30 35.03 -55.96
C ASP A 136 17.16 36.35 -56.73
N GLU A 137 16.57 37.38 -56.12
CA GLU A 137 16.43 38.69 -56.75
C GLU A 137 17.78 39.42 -56.94
N ARG A 138 18.79 39.12 -56.13
CA ARG A 138 20.16 39.61 -56.36
C ARG A 138 20.84 38.91 -57.52
N VAL A 139 20.66 37.59 -57.64
CA VAL A 139 21.19 36.78 -58.73
C VAL A 139 20.58 37.19 -60.08
N ASP A 140 19.27 37.44 -60.15
CA ASP A 140 18.62 37.94 -61.36
C ASP A 140 19.11 39.34 -61.78
N ARG A 141 19.56 40.16 -60.83
CA ARG A 141 20.08 41.51 -61.08
C ARG A 141 21.55 41.52 -61.54
N GLU A 142 22.35 40.52 -61.14
CA GLU A 142 23.73 40.33 -61.61
C GLU A 142 23.83 39.45 -62.89
N GLY A 143 22.74 38.79 -63.29
CA GLY A 143 22.69 37.92 -64.47
C GLY A 143 22.53 38.60 -65.83
N GLN A 144 22.46 39.95 -65.89
CA GLN A 144 22.47 40.67 -67.15
C GLN A 144 23.93 40.87 -67.61
N PRO A 145 24.41 40.19 -68.67
CA PRO A 145 25.69 40.53 -69.25
C PRO A 145 25.55 41.94 -69.81
N GLU A 146 26.30 42.90 -69.26
CA GLU A 146 26.48 44.19 -69.92
C GLU A 146 27.05 43.90 -71.32
N GLU A 147 26.27 44.19 -72.36
CA GLU A 147 26.77 44.18 -73.73
C GLU A 147 27.94 45.16 -73.79
N VAL A 148 29.15 44.60 -73.88
CA VAL A 148 30.38 45.32 -74.17
C VAL A 148 30.22 45.88 -75.58
N GLY A 149 29.76 47.14 -75.63
CA GLY A 149 29.73 47.94 -76.85
C GLY A 149 31.13 48.07 -77.41
N ASP A 150 31.33 47.44 -78.56
CA ASP A 150 32.48 47.59 -79.44
C ASP A 150 32.69 49.08 -79.74
N ALA A 151 33.78 49.64 -79.22
CA ALA A 151 34.35 50.88 -79.68
C ALA A 151 35.82 50.61 -80.03
N ASN A 152 35.99 49.90 -81.15
CA ASN A 152 37.24 49.86 -81.89
C ASN A 152 37.50 51.25 -82.50
N GLU A 153 38.36 52.05 -81.88
CA GLU A 153 39.06 53.17 -82.50
C GLU A 153 40.37 53.45 -81.74
N GLU A 154 41.43 52.78 -82.17
CA GLU A 154 42.83 53.23 -82.05
C GLU A 154 43.35 53.48 -83.49
N PRO A 155 44.47 54.18 -83.73
CA PRO A 155 45.34 54.93 -82.81
C PRO A 155 45.79 56.31 -83.39
N GLU A 156 46.86 56.87 -82.81
CA GLU A 156 47.87 57.79 -83.37
C GLU A 156 47.79 59.22 -82.80
N ASP A 157 48.63 59.53 -81.81
CA ASP A 157 50.02 60.01 -81.94
C ASP A 157 50.09 61.54 -82.01
N SER A 158 50.62 62.16 -80.95
CA SER A 158 51.88 62.93 -81.06
C SER A 158 52.08 63.90 -79.90
N ARG A 159 53.32 63.87 -79.43
CA ARG A 159 53.96 64.73 -78.44
C ARG A 159 53.88 66.22 -78.79
N ALA A 160 53.77 67.08 -77.78
CA ALA A 160 54.74 68.14 -77.41
C ALA A 160 54.13 69.10 -76.39
#